data_AF-A0A4S2TG31-F1
#
_entry.id   AF-A0A4S2TG31-F1
#
_cell.length_a   1.000
_cell.length_b   1.000
_cell.length_c   1.000
_cell.angle_alpha   90.00
_cell.angle_beta   90.00
_cell.angle_gamma   90.00
#
_symmetry.space_group_name_H-M   'P 1'
#
loop_
_entity.id
_entity.type
_entity.pdbx_description
1 polymer ?
#
loop_
_entity_poly.entity_id
_entity_poly.type
_entity_poly.pdbx_seq_one_letter_code
_entity_poly.pdbx_strand_id
1 'polypeptide(L)'
;MRIRKFLAAAAMAGTVLTAGVATTGTASASSLADCSGHSETVCLYYNSSSSGHGAVFFQTSNISNYSGYYFSGGAYGSSGAGVSVKNHAAAVDSYYAGSFTVYYGSGDRNCSYACQTVPDYSYRDLNAQMKNNNAAGFFG
;
A
#
# COMPACT_ATOMS: atom_id res chain seq x y z
N MET A 1 45.46 -28.25 34.76
CA MET A 1 45.21 -27.05 33.92
C MET A 1 45.43 -27.47 32.47
N ARG A 2 44.42 -27.78 31.65
CA ARG A 2 43.45 -26.90 30.94
C ARG A 2 44.12 -25.70 30.27
N ILE A 3 43.85 -25.55 28.95
CA ILE A 3 43.92 -24.35 28.06
C ILE A 3 45.15 -24.30 27.12
N ARG A 4 45.13 -23.95 25.81
CA ARG A 4 44.11 -23.72 24.75
C ARG A 4 44.84 -23.69 23.38
N LYS A 5 44.18 -24.26 22.37
CA LYS A 5 44.09 -23.96 20.90
C LYS A 5 44.90 -22.79 20.28
N PHE A 6 45.51 -23.06 19.12
CA PHE A 6 45.75 -22.13 17.99
C PHE A 6 45.10 -22.75 16.73
N LEU A 7 43.95 -22.27 16.26
CA LEU A 7 43.74 -21.23 15.22
C LEU A 7 44.38 -21.55 13.86
N ALA A 8 43.53 -21.93 12.90
CA ALA A 8 43.71 -21.63 11.48
C ALA A 8 42.35 -21.18 10.93
N ALA A 9 42.28 -19.90 10.57
CA ALA A 9 41.16 -19.28 9.90
C ALA A 9 41.19 -19.63 8.40
N ALA A 10 40.01 -19.85 7.81
CA ALA A 10 39.82 -19.74 6.38
C ALA A 10 38.47 -19.04 6.14
N ALA A 11 38.57 -17.87 5.51
CA ALA A 11 37.50 -16.95 5.18
C ALA A 11 36.54 -17.55 4.15
N MET A 12 35.27 -17.15 4.20
CA MET A 12 34.47 -16.88 3.01
C MET A 12 33.56 -15.69 3.32
N ALA A 13 33.91 -14.54 2.75
CA ALA A 13 33.02 -13.41 2.62
C ALA A 13 31.95 -13.78 1.58
N GLY A 14 30.72 -13.98 2.04
CA GLY A 14 29.54 -14.16 1.20
C GLY A 14 28.58 -13.02 1.47
N THR A 15 28.40 -12.15 0.48
CA THR A 15 27.42 -11.08 0.39
C THR A 15 26.09 -11.43 1.05
N VAL A 16 25.74 -10.73 2.13
CA VAL A 16 24.38 -10.73 2.68
C VAL A 16 23.52 -9.98 1.67
N LEU A 17 22.85 -10.72 0.80
CA LEU A 17 21.66 -10.22 0.12
C LEU A 17 20.64 -9.94 1.21
N THR A 18 20.53 -8.69 1.66
CA THR A 18 19.35 -8.23 2.38
C THR A 18 18.20 -8.22 1.38
N ALA A 19 17.63 -9.41 1.13
CA ALA A 19 16.30 -9.53 0.61
C ALA A 19 15.41 -8.79 1.59
N GLY A 20 14.94 -7.60 1.19
CA GLY A 20 13.99 -6.83 1.96
C GLY A 20 12.81 -7.74 2.27
N VAL A 21 12.68 -8.14 3.53
CA VAL A 21 11.49 -8.80 4.03
C VAL A 21 10.39 -7.75 3.90
N ALA A 22 9.65 -7.80 2.80
CA ALA A 22 8.44 -7.04 2.62
C ALA A 22 7.52 -7.43 3.78
N THR A 23 7.41 -6.57 4.77
CA THR A 23 6.40 -6.69 5.81
C THR A 23 5.06 -6.52 5.12
N THR A 24 4.45 -7.64 4.74
CA THR A 24 3.08 -7.66 4.26
C THR A 24 2.20 -7.22 5.41
N GLY A 25 1.81 -5.94 5.43
CA GLY A 25 0.86 -5.44 6.41
C GLY A 25 -0.39 -6.32 6.39
N THR A 26 -0.85 -6.77 7.56
CA THR A 26 -1.97 -7.71 7.68
C THR A 26 -3.24 -7.12 7.05
N ALA A 27 -3.91 -7.88 6.18
CA ALA A 27 -5.23 -7.49 5.69
C ALA A 27 -6.26 -7.74 6.77
N SER A 28 -7.25 -6.86 6.79
CA SER A 28 -8.50 -7.08 7.51
C SER A 28 -9.64 -7.11 6.51
N ALA A 29 -10.81 -7.60 6.92
CA ALA A 29 -12.00 -7.51 6.09
C ALA A 29 -12.35 -6.03 5.80
N SER A 30 -12.83 -5.76 4.59
CA SER A 30 -13.40 -4.47 4.24
C SER A 30 -14.58 -4.18 5.16
N SER A 31 -14.57 -3.00 5.77
CA SER A 31 -15.56 -2.59 6.77
C SER A 31 -15.75 -1.09 6.86
N LEU A 32 -15.08 -0.31 6.01
CA LEU A 32 -15.17 1.15 6.10
C LEU A 32 -16.42 1.64 5.39
N ALA A 33 -17.17 2.50 6.09
CA ALA A 33 -18.48 2.99 5.69
C ALA A 33 -18.43 3.70 4.33
N ASP A 34 -17.36 4.45 4.05
CA ASP A 34 -17.18 5.13 2.77
C ASP A 34 -17.18 4.14 1.61
N CYS A 35 -16.47 3.02 1.72
CA CYS A 35 -16.37 2.04 0.63
C CYS A 35 -17.56 1.08 0.57
N SER A 36 -18.17 0.81 1.72
CA SER A 36 -19.32 -0.09 1.81
C SER A 36 -20.52 0.47 1.04
N GLY A 37 -21.15 -0.35 0.21
CA GLY A 37 -22.34 0.04 -0.57
C GLY A 37 -22.05 0.49 -2.01
N HIS A 38 -20.78 0.57 -2.41
CA HIS A 38 -20.39 0.79 -3.78
C HIS A 38 -19.90 -0.51 -4.41
N SER A 39 -20.71 -1.12 -5.28
CA SER A 39 -20.31 -2.33 -6.01
C SER A 39 -19.05 -2.06 -6.84
N GLU A 40 -18.07 -2.98 -6.79
CA GLU A 40 -16.86 -2.93 -7.62
C GLU A 40 -16.04 -1.66 -7.44
N THR A 41 -15.94 -1.17 -6.20
CA THR A 41 -15.23 0.07 -5.87
C THR A 41 -14.06 -0.19 -4.93
N VAL A 42 -13.00 0.59 -5.11
CA VAL A 42 -11.86 0.64 -4.20
C VAL A 42 -11.70 2.06 -3.69
N CYS A 43 -11.50 2.21 -2.39
CA CYS A 43 -11.38 3.49 -1.73
C CYS A 43 -9.96 3.68 -1.24
N LEU A 44 -9.33 4.77 -1.66
CA LEU A 44 -8.03 5.20 -1.17
C LEU A 44 -8.24 6.29 -0.12
N TYR A 45 -7.57 6.17 1.02
CA TYR A 45 -7.68 7.12 2.12
C TYR A 45 -6.38 7.90 2.30
N TYR A 46 -6.53 9.18 2.64
CA TYR A 46 -5.40 10.10 2.85
C TYR A 46 -4.55 9.71 4.07
N ASN A 47 -5.18 9.22 5.14
CA ASN A 47 -4.50 8.78 6.34
C ASN A 47 -4.61 7.26 6.52
N SER A 48 -3.67 6.69 7.29
CA SER A 48 -3.74 5.30 7.75
C SER A 48 -4.80 5.14 8.85
N SER A 49 -5.15 3.89 9.17
CA SER A 49 -6.08 3.53 10.25
C SER A 49 -5.75 4.22 11.58
N SER A 50 -4.46 4.26 11.94
CA SER A 50 -3.97 4.86 13.20
C SER A 50 -4.16 6.39 13.29
N SER A 51 -4.52 7.04 12.20
CA SER A 51 -4.76 8.49 12.13
C SER A 51 -6.19 8.82 11.65
N GLY A 52 -7.10 7.83 11.67
CA GLY A 52 -8.52 8.03 11.43
C GLY A 52 -8.94 8.19 9.97
N HIS A 53 -8.18 7.64 9.00
CA HIS A 53 -8.46 7.61 7.54
C HIS A 53 -8.57 8.96 6.81
N GLY A 54 -9.30 9.95 7.35
CA GLY A 54 -9.45 11.27 6.75
C GLY A 54 -10.25 11.24 5.45
N ALA A 55 -9.81 12.06 4.49
CA ALA A 55 -10.44 12.17 3.17
C ALA A 55 -10.26 10.88 2.35
N VAL A 56 -11.20 10.65 1.42
CA VAL A 56 -11.33 9.42 0.63
C VAL A 56 -11.39 9.75 -0.86
N PHE A 57 -10.88 8.83 -1.67
CA PHE A 57 -11.02 8.83 -3.12
C PHE A 57 -11.57 7.49 -3.58
N PHE A 58 -12.65 7.55 -4.35
CA PHE A 58 -13.32 6.38 -4.91
C PHE A 58 -12.78 6.07 -6.30
N GLN A 59 -12.32 4.85 -6.50
CA GLN A 59 -11.86 4.36 -7.78
C GLN A 59 -12.77 3.22 -8.25
N THR A 60 -13.29 3.34 -9.48
CA THR A 60 -14.19 2.36 -10.12
C THR A 60 -13.64 1.82 -11.44
N SER A 61 -12.48 2.31 -11.88
CA SER A 61 -11.80 1.86 -13.09
C SER A 61 -10.29 1.89 -12.90
N ASN A 62 -9.54 1.22 -13.78
CA ASN A 62 -8.07 1.32 -13.79
C ASN A 62 -7.61 2.77 -13.99
N ILE A 63 -6.66 3.23 -13.17
CA ILE A 63 -6.08 4.57 -13.27
C ILE A 63 -4.56 4.42 -13.34
N SER A 64 -4.00 4.76 -14.50
CA SER A 64 -2.56 4.67 -14.75
C SER A 64 -1.76 5.85 -14.16
N ASN A 65 -2.42 6.95 -13.79
CA ASN A 65 -1.78 8.10 -13.16
C ASN A 65 -2.80 8.85 -12.31
N TYR A 66 -2.56 8.91 -10.99
CA TYR A 66 -3.41 9.66 -10.06
C TYR A 66 -3.26 11.20 -10.16
N SER A 67 -2.43 11.72 -11.06
CA SER A 67 -2.36 13.16 -11.34
C SER A 67 -3.72 13.67 -11.84
N GLY A 68 -4.21 14.77 -11.26
CA GLY A 68 -5.53 15.32 -11.55
C GLY A 68 -6.69 14.69 -10.77
N TYR A 69 -6.42 13.65 -9.98
CA TYR A 69 -7.38 13.09 -9.02
C TYR A 69 -7.09 13.66 -7.63
N TYR A 70 -8.16 13.94 -6.89
CA TYR A 70 -8.10 14.59 -5.58
C TYR A 70 -8.99 13.86 -4.59
N PHE A 71 -8.57 13.83 -3.32
CA PHE A 71 -9.41 13.32 -2.25
C PHE A 71 -10.58 14.26 -1.97
N SER A 72 -11.71 13.69 -1.57
CA SER A 72 -12.88 14.39 -1.06
C SER A 72 -13.15 14.01 0.39
N GLY A 73 -13.87 14.85 1.14
CA GLY A 73 -14.29 14.47 2.50
C GLY A 73 -15.17 13.22 2.48
N GLY A 74 -15.03 12.38 3.50
CA GLY A 74 -15.79 11.14 3.68
C GLY A 74 -16.34 11.00 5.11
N ALA A 75 -16.88 9.82 5.42
CA ALA A 75 -17.43 9.46 6.72
C ALA A 75 -16.41 9.57 7.86
N TYR A 76 -15.12 9.42 7.56
CA TYR A 76 -14.02 9.51 8.53
C TYR A 76 -13.34 10.89 8.58
N GLY A 77 -13.88 11.89 7.86
CA GLY A 77 -13.46 13.28 7.92
C GLY A 77 -12.96 13.86 6.60
N SER A 78 -12.35 15.04 6.67
CA SER A 78 -11.93 15.82 5.49
C SER A 78 -10.45 16.17 5.48
N SER A 79 -9.66 15.60 6.40
CA SER A 79 -8.19 15.77 6.40
C SER A 79 -7.61 15.22 5.10
N GLY A 80 -6.97 16.10 4.31
CA GLY A 80 -6.46 15.78 2.98
C GLY A 80 -7.42 16.05 1.83
N ALA A 81 -8.64 16.56 2.07
CA ALA A 81 -9.56 16.93 0.99
C ALA A 81 -8.95 18.02 0.09
N GLY A 82 -9.09 17.87 -1.22
CA GLY A 82 -8.45 18.73 -2.21
C GLY A 82 -6.95 18.47 -2.43
N VAL A 83 -6.34 17.54 -1.68
CA VAL A 83 -4.98 17.07 -1.95
C VAL A 83 -5.02 16.02 -3.06
N SER A 84 -3.99 16.00 -3.91
CA SER A 84 -3.91 15.02 -4.98
C SER A 84 -3.78 13.60 -4.42
N VAL A 85 -4.46 12.64 -5.04
CA VAL A 85 -4.34 11.21 -4.65
C VAL A 85 -2.93 10.68 -4.87
N LYS A 86 -2.24 11.20 -5.90
CA LYS A 86 -0.87 10.83 -6.22
C LYS A 86 0.05 11.19 -5.06
N ASN A 87 0.80 10.22 -4.56
CA ASN A 87 1.78 10.32 -3.47
C ASN A 87 1.18 10.73 -2.12
N HIS A 88 -0.11 10.48 -1.87
CA HIS A 88 -0.75 10.89 -0.61
C HIS A 88 -1.75 9.87 -0.06
N ALA A 89 -1.95 8.72 -0.71
CA ALA A 89 -2.75 7.67 -0.10
C ALA A 89 -1.93 6.93 0.96
N ALA A 90 -2.57 6.59 2.06
CA ALA A 90 -1.95 5.90 3.19
C ALA A 90 -2.67 4.61 3.57
N ALA A 91 -3.89 4.39 3.08
CA ALA A 91 -4.64 3.15 3.23
C ALA A 91 -5.57 2.91 2.04
N VAL A 92 -5.98 1.66 1.89
CA VAL A 92 -6.89 1.21 0.83
C VAL A 92 -7.93 0.26 1.44
N ASP A 93 -9.18 0.46 1.05
CA ASP A 93 -10.27 -0.48 1.30
C ASP A 93 -10.85 -0.94 -0.03
N SER A 94 -10.88 -2.25 -0.26
CA SER A 94 -11.37 -2.85 -1.50
C SER A 94 -12.75 -3.44 -1.25
N TYR A 95 -13.78 -2.92 -1.92
CA TYR A 95 -15.11 -3.53 -2.01
C TYR A 95 -15.31 -4.17 -3.40
N TYR A 96 -14.23 -4.77 -3.90
CA TYR A 96 -14.16 -5.46 -5.18
C TYR A 96 -13.94 -6.96 -4.95
N ALA A 97 -14.59 -7.79 -5.78
CA ALA A 97 -14.52 -9.26 -5.74
C ALA A 97 -13.21 -9.85 -6.30
N GLY A 98 -12.30 -9.01 -6.75
CA GLY A 98 -10.96 -9.40 -7.19
C GLY A 98 -9.89 -8.63 -6.45
N SER A 99 -8.64 -8.80 -6.88
CA SER A 99 -7.52 -8.09 -6.28
C SER A 99 -7.40 -6.66 -6.82
N PHE A 100 -6.98 -5.72 -5.98
CA PHE A 100 -6.59 -4.38 -6.41
C PHE A 100 -5.12 -4.15 -6.08
N THR A 101 -4.35 -3.63 -7.02
CA THR A 101 -2.93 -3.35 -6.79
C THR A 101 -2.64 -1.88 -6.95
N VAL A 102 -2.02 -1.29 -5.91
CA VAL A 102 -1.45 0.06 -5.93
C VAL A 102 0.00 -0.02 -6.40
N TYR A 103 0.38 0.85 -7.31
CA TYR A 103 1.74 0.91 -7.88
C TYR A 103 2.42 2.23 -7.54
N TYR A 104 3.73 2.14 -7.28
CA TYR A 104 4.57 3.31 -7.03
C TYR A 104 4.74 4.18 -8.29
N GLY A 105 4.84 3.54 -9.46
CA GLY A 105 5.00 4.21 -10.75
C GLY A 105 3.65 4.55 -11.42
N SER A 106 3.65 5.57 -12.26
CA SER A 106 2.56 5.82 -13.22
C SER A 106 2.81 5.04 -14.51
N GLY A 107 1.75 4.83 -15.30
CA GLY A 107 1.81 4.22 -16.65
C GLY A 107 1.96 2.70 -16.64
N ASP A 108 2.72 2.15 -15.69
CA ASP A 108 3.14 0.76 -15.70
C ASP A 108 2.46 -0.08 -14.60
N ARG A 109 1.97 -1.27 -14.99
CA ARG A 109 1.51 -2.33 -14.06
C ARG A 109 2.66 -3.21 -13.58
N ASN A 110 3.88 -2.67 -13.48
CA ASN A 110 5.04 -3.42 -13.02
C ASN A 110 5.37 -3.03 -11.57
N CYS A 111 5.75 -4.02 -10.77
CA CYS A 111 6.23 -3.81 -9.42
C CYS A 111 7.74 -3.57 -9.39
N SER A 112 8.33 -2.97 -10.45
CA SER A 112 9.79 -2.86 -10.60
C SER A 112 10.45 -2.07 -9.47
N TYR A 113 9.72 -1.14 -8.84
CA TYR A 113 10.16 -0.48 -7.61
C TYR A 113 9.39 -0.99 -6.39
N ALA A 114 8.08 -0.72 -6.34
CA ALA A 114 7.20 -1.19 -5.28
C ALA A 114 5.75 -1.22 -5.78
N CYS A 115 5.00 -2.17 -5.24
CA CYS A 115 3.56 -2.24 -5.37
C CYS A 115 2.99 -2.91 -4.11
N GLN A 116 1.69 -2.76 -3.88
CA GLN A 116 1.00 -3.49 -2.84
C GLN A 116 -0.37 -3.92 -3.33
N THR A 117 -0.59 -5.23 -3.25
CA THR A 117 -1.88 -5.85 -3.59
C THR A 117 -2.76 -5.94 -2.36
N VAL A 118 -4.01 -5.51 -2.55
CA VAL A 118 -5.12 -5.59 -1.62
C VAL A 118 -6.03 -6.71 -2.15
N PRO A 119 -6.21 -7.81 -1.42
CA PRO A 119 -7.15 -8.87 -1.80
C PRO A 119 -8.59 -8.38 -1.96
N ASP A 120 -9.42 -9.29 -2.44
CA ASP A 120 -10.86 -9.11 -2.51
C ASP A 120 -11.44 -8.76 -1.14
N TYR A 121 -12.42 -7.85 -1.13
CA TYR A 121 -13.16 -7.45 0.06
C TYR A 121 -12.29 -7.18 1.30
N SER A 122 -11.13 -6.53 1.10
CA SER A 122 -10.15 -6.35 2.16
C SER A 122 -9.66 -4.92 2.30
N TYR A 123 -9.33 -4.59 3.54
CA TYR A 123 -8.69 -3.37 3.95
C TYR A 123 -7.20 -3.59 4.22
N ARG A 124 -6.36 -2.63 3.82
CA ARG A 124 -4.94 -2.56 4.23
C ARG A 124 -4.46 -1.11 4.39
N ASP A 125 -3.68 -0.89 5.44
CA ASP A 125 -2.74 0.24 5.44
C ASP A 125 -1.63 0.00 4.41
N LEU A 126 -1.25 1.04 3.67
CA LEU A 126 -0.13 0.97 2.76
C LEU A 126 1.18 0.86 3.57
N ASN A 127 2.06 -0.04 3.13
CA ASN A 127 3.35 -0.27 3.76
C ASN A 127 4.28 0.94 3.58
N ALA A 128 5.44 0.91 4.24
CA ALA A 128 6.36 2.05 4.25
C ALA A 128 6.87 2.50 2.86
N GLN A 129 6.88 1.60 1.86
CA GLN A 129 7.30 1.93 0.49
C GLN A 129 6.15 2.55 -0.33
N MET A 130 4.91 2.22 0.01
CA MET A 130 3.73 2.60 -0.77
C MET A 130 2.96 3.78 -0.17
N LYS A 131 2.95 3.92 1.15
CA LYS A 131 2.31 5.04 1.85
C LYS A 131 2.91 6.35 1.36
N ASN A 132 2.05 7.26 0.91
CA ASN A 132 2.41 8.55 0.34
C ASN A 132 3.35 8.47 -0.88
N ASN A 133 3.37 7.33 -1.57
CA ASN A 133 4.22 7.10 -2.74
C ASN A 133 3.45 6.35 -3.85
N ASN A 134 2.12 6.40 -3.81
CA ASN A 134 1.24 5.74 -4.77
C ASN A 134 1.00 6.62 -6.00
N ALA A 135 1.15 6.06 -7.20
CA ALA A 135 0.97 6.82 -8.45
C ALA A 135 -0.07 6.24 -9.40
N ALA A 136 -0.44 4.98 -9.23
CA ALA A 136 -1.45 4.30 -10.04
C ALA A 136 -2.14 3.19 -9.24
N GLY A 137 -3.30 2.73 -9.74
CA GLY A 137 -4.05 1.62 -9.16
C GLY A 137 -4.82 0.86 -10.22
N PHE A 138 -4.78 -0.46 -10.14
CA PHE A 138 -5.42 -1.34 -11.12
C PHE A 138 -6.19 -2.47 -10.43
N PHE A 139 -7.36 -2.75 -10.97
CA PHE A 139 -8.14 -3.96 -10.74
C PHE A 139 -7.48 -5.12 -11.48
N GLY A 140 -7.33 -6.25 -10.78
CA GLY A 140 -6.70 -7.48 -11.25
C GLY A 140 -7.72 -8.54 -11.63
#